data_AF-A0A8T4SLI1-F1
#
_entry.id   AF-A0A8T4SLI1-F1
#
_cell.length_a   1.000
_cell.length_b   1.000
_cell.length_c   1.000
_cell.angle_alpha   90.00
_cell.angle_beta   90.00
_cell.angle_gamma   90.00
#
_symmetry.space_group_name_H-M   'P 1'
#
loop_
_entity.id
_entity.type
_entity.pdbx_description
1 polymer ?
#
loop_
_entity_poly.entity_id
_entity_poly.type
_entity_poly.pdbx_seq_one_letter_code
_entity_poly.pdbx_strand_id
1 'polypeptide(L)'
;MRQVQLYLERIRVSSPQNLHQSLLKTTVFKNWLTTHKQSYLSHFFSSISAQLKPKSTWEIGYFNPESQRITVFSQTEQSFTIKQEDDIFKSETGRVEWLELSKIKTNFEDMSLKCQEQIPALFPKESLGDGFVVLQKFEGKIQWNFTFVTKSLKFANIKINAASGAVDSHQLVEAVRREK
;
A
#
# COMPACT_ATOMS: atom_id res chain seq x y z
N MET A 1 -0.83 25.22 -1.70
CA MET A 1 -0.02 24.36 -0.80
C MET A 1 -0.64 24.17 0.59
N ARG A 2 -1.08 25.22 1.30
CA ARG A 2 -1.65 25.10 2.67
C ARG A 2 -2.96 24.29 2.77
N GLN A 3 -3.83 24.33 1.76
CA GLN A 3 -5.07 23.53 1.73
C GLN A 3 -4.83 22.03 1.57
N VAL A 4 -3.85 21.62 0.74
CA VAL A 4 -3.47 20.21 0.59
C VAL A 4 -2.87 19.66 1.88
N GLN A 5 -2.03 20.46 2.56
CA GLN A 5 -1.46 20.10 3.87
C GLN A 5 -2.56 19.89 4.92
N LEU A 6 -3.52 20.82 5.02
CA LEU A 6 -4.67 20.70 5.94
C LEU A 6 -5.63 19.56 5.57
N TYR A 7 -5.73 19.22 4.27
CA TYR A 7 -6.48 18.07 3.81
C TYR A 7 -5.81 16.76 4.25
N LEU A 8 -4.49 16.63 4.08
CA LEU A 8 -3.71 15.47 4.54
C LEU A 8 -3.76 15.30 6.07
N GLU A 9 -3.77 16.38 6.85
CA GLU A 9 -3.96 16.35 8.31
C GLU A 9 -5.39 15.93 8.73
N ARG A 10 -6.38 16.10 7.84
CA ARG A 10 -7.78 15.66 8.04
C ARG A 10 -8.07 14.27 7.49
N ILE A 11 -7.15 13.64 6.76
CA ILE A 11 -7.21 12.21 6.46
C ILE A 11 -6.97 11.49 7.79
N ARG A 12 -8.02 11.37 8.60
CA ARG A 12 -8.06 10.35 9.66
C ARG A 12 -7.70 9.06 8.96
N VAL A 13 -6.56 8.46 9.31
CA VAL A 13 -6.16 7.21 8.72
C VAL A 13 -7.13 6.15 9.23
N SER A 14 -8.20 5.98 8.48
CA SER A 14 -9.19 4.96 8.76
C SER A 14 -8.52 3.60 8.56
N SER A 15 -8.79 2.64 9.45
CA SER A 15 -8.34 1.26 9.25
C SER A 15 -8.66 0.77 7.83
N PRO A 16 -7.88 -0.17 7.27
CA PRO A 16 -8.14 -0.72 5.93
C PRO A 16 -9.60 -1.18 5.75
N GLN A 17 -10.20 -1.72 6.81
CA GLN A 17 -11.61 -2.12 6.85
C GLN A 17 -12.55 -0.92 6.69
N ASN A 18 -12.35 0.16 7.43
CA ASN A 18 -13.21 1.35 7.33
C ASN A 18 -13.10 2.02 5.96
N LEU A 19 -11.89 2.07 5.41
CA LEU A 19 -11.64 2.62 4.09
C LEU A 19 -12.34 1.78 3.00
N HIS A 20 -12.22 0.45 3.08
CA HIS A 20 -12.91 -0.48 2.19
C HIS A 20 -14.42 -0.35 2.28
N GLN A 21 -14.97 -0.34 3.49
CA GLN A 21 -16.41 -0.16 3.72
C GLN A 21 -16.93 1.16 3.17
N SER A 22 -16.11 2.22 3.19
CA SER A 22 -16.46 3.50 2.58
C SER A 22 -16.54 3.39 1.06
N LEU A 23 -15.58 2.71 0.41
CA LEU A 23 -15.61 2.45 -1.03
C LEU A 23 -16.87 1.66 -1.44
N LEU A 24 -17.19 0.57 -0.73
CA LEU A 24 -18.33 -0.32 -1.05
C LEU A 24 -19.69 0.42 -1.08
N LYS A 25 -19.81 1.52 -0.35
CA LYS A 25 -21.04 2.32 -0.29
C LYS A 25 -21.23 3.23 -1.49
N THR A 26 -20.14 3.55 -2.21
CA THR A 26 -20.15 4.53 -3.30
C THR A 26 -20.85 4.02 -4.55
N THR A 27 -21.49 4.94 -5.29
CA THR A 27 -22.11 4.65 -6.58
C THR A 27 -21.06 4.24 -7.62
N VAL A 28 -19.86 4.85 -7.60
CA VAL A 28 -18.77 4.51 -8.53
C VAL A 28 -18.38 3.04 -8.41
N PHE A 29 -18.21 2.53 -7.18
CA PHE A 29 -17.86 1.13 -6.96
C PHE A 29 -19.00 0.19 -7.34
N LYS A 30 -20.24 0.50 -6.91
CA LYS A 30 -21.42 -0.31 -7.22
C LYS A 30 -21.63 -0.45 -8.73
N ASN A 31 -21.48 0.65 -9.48
CA ASN A 31 -21.59 0.64 -10.94
C ASN A 31 -20.47 -0.18 -11.58
N TRP A 32 -19.22 0.03 -11.17
CA TRP A 32 -18.08 -0.71 -11.69
C TRP A 32 -18.21 -2.23 -11.44
N LEU A 33 -18.69 -2.63 -10.25
CA LEU A 33 -18.84 -4.04 -9.90
C LEU A 33 -19.85 -4.79 -10.79
N THR A 34 -20.80 -4.09 -11.40
CA THR A 34 -21.79 -4.72 -12.31
C THR A 34 -21.14 -5.40 -13.52
N THR A 35 -20.01 -4.87 -13.99
CA THR A 35 -19.25 -5.38 -15.14
C THR A 35 -17.95 -6.09 -14.73
N HIS A 36 -17.56 -6.02 -13.45
CA HIS A 36 -16.32 -6.58 -12.93
C HIS A 36 -16.57 -7.59 -11.81
N LYS A 37 -17.54 -8.49 -12.01
CA LYS A 37 -18.08 -9.39 -10.96
C LYS A 37 -17.06 -10.38 -10.39
N GLN A 38 -16.02 -10.71 -11.15
CA GLN A 38 -14.95 -11.63 -10.70
C GLN A 38 -13.79 -10.92 -10.01
N SER A 39 -13.80 -9.59 -9.99
CA SER A 39 -12.72 -8.83 -9.39
C SER A 39 -12.72 -8.95 -7.87
N TYR A 40 -11.52 -9.01 -7.27
CA TYR A 40 -11.36 -9.09 -5.83
C TYR A 40 -10.35 -8.07 -5.31
N LEU A 41 -10.52 -7.69 -4.04
CA LEU A 41 -9.61 -6.80 -3.34
C LEU A 41 -8.20 -7.40 -3.30
N SER A 42 -7.21 -6.69 -3.82
CA SER A 42 -5.83 -7.16 -3.92
C SER A 42 -4.90 -6.44 -2.95
N HIS A 43 -5.01 -5.11 -2.85
CA HIS A 43 -4.11 -4.32 -2.04
C HIS A 43 -4.67 -2.96 -1.63
N PHE A 44 -4.00 -2.35 -0.66
CA PHE A 44 -4.05 -0.92 -0.37
C PHE A 44 -2.67 -0.32 -0.60
N PHE A 45 -2.62 0.90 -1.12
CA PHE A 45 -1.39 1.62 -1.40
C PHE A 45 -1.47 3.07 -0.90
N SER A 46 -0.34 3.58 -0.40
CA SER A 46 -0.17 5.01 -0.15
C SER A 46 1.30 5.39 -0.25
N SER A 47 1.57 6.56 -0.83
CA SER A 47 2.89 7.19 -0.76
C SER A 47 3.11 7.74 0.65
N ILE A 48 4.31 7.57 1.18
CA ILE A 48 4.67 8.00 2.54
C ILE A 48 5.95 8.82 2.57
N SER A 49 6.08 9.70 3.56
CA SER A 49 7.32 10.44 3.80
C SER A 49 8.35 9.57 4.51
N ALA A 50 9.60 10.07 4.60
CA ALA A 50 10.65 9.48 5.43
C ALA A 50 10.28 9.33 6.92
N GLN A 51 9.25 10.06 7.40
CA GLN A 51 8.71 9.98 8.77
C GLN A 51 7.45 9.10 8.84
N LEU A 52 7.21 8.27 7.83
CA LEU A 52 6.06 7.37 7.73
C LEU A 52 4.71 8.07 7.86
N LYS A 53 4.61 9.29 7.31
CA LYS A 53 3.35 10.02 7.18
C LYS A 53 2.80 9.87 5.77
N PRO A 54 1.49 9.62 5.60
CA PRO A 54 0.88 9.59 4.26
C PRO A 54 1.11 10.91 3.53
N LYS A 55 1.60 10.83 2.30
CA LYS A 55 1.77 11.94 1.36
C LYS A 55 0.70 11.97 0.27
N SER A 56 0.01 10.85 0.09
CA SER A 56 -1.11 10.72 -0.83
C SER A 56 -2.34 10.21 -0.08
N THR A 57 -3.50 10.35 -0.71
CA THR A 57 -4.68 9.59 -0.31
C THR A 57 -4.41 8.09 -0.50
N TRP A 58 -5.20 7.28 0.20
CA TRP A 58 -5.13 5.83 0.03
C TRP A 58 -5.75 5.40 -1.29
N GLU A 59 -5.12 4.40 -1.88
CA GLU A 59 -5.54 3.73 -3.09
C GLU A 59 -5.93 2.29 -2.76
N ILE A 60 -7.00 1.80 -3.39
CA ILE A 60 -7.54 0.46 -3.17
C ILE A 60 -7.56 -0.25 -4.52
N GLY A 61 -6.75 -1.31 -4.65
CA GLY A 61 -6.63 -2.06 -5.89
C GLY A 61 -7.55 -3.29 -5.90
N TYR A 62 -8.34 -3.44 -6.96
CA TYR A 62 -9.09 -4.66 -7.26
C TYR A 62 -8.51 -5.34 -8.49
N PHE A 63 -8.17 -6.62 -8.35
CA PHE A 63 -7.65 -7.42 -9.44
C PHE A 63 -8.78 -8.19 -10.13
N ASN A 64 -8.83 -8.12 -11.46
CA ASN A 64 -9.68 -8.96 -12.30
C ASN A 64 -8.85 -10.13 -12.87
N PRO A 65 -9.16 -11.38 -12.54
CA PRO A 65 -8.44 -12.54 -13.06
C PRO A 65 -8.63 -12.78 -14.57
N GLU A 66 -9.76 -12.37 -15.15
CA GLU A 66 -10.04 -12.56 -16.58
C GLU A 66 -9.20 -11.62 -17.45
N SER A 67 -9.21 -10.33 -17.14
CA SER A 67 -8.42 -9.33 -17.88
C SER A 67 -6.97 -9.25 -17.41
N GLN A 68 -6.64 -9.87 -16.27
CA GLN A 68 -5.34 -9.78 -15.60
C GLN A 68 -4.92 -8.33 -15.28
N ARG A 69 -5.90 -7.46 -15.00
CA ARG A 69 -5.67 -6.04 -14.69
C ARG A 69 -6.10 -5.67 -13.28
N ILE A 70 -5.53 -4.59 -12.77
CA ILE A 70 -5.95 -3.97 -11.52
C ILE A 70 -6.70 -2.68 -11.85
N THR A 71 -7.91 -2.55 -11.32
CA THR A 71 -8.60 -1.27 -11.21
C THR A 71 -8.24 -0.64 -9.88
N VAL A 72 -7.78 0.61 -9.89
CA VAL A 72 -7.41 1.34 -8.67
C VAL A 72 -8.45 2.41 -8.34
N PHE A 73 -8.96 2.36 -7.11
CA PHE A 73 -9.83 3.39 -6.55
C PHE A 73 -9.02 4.33 -5.67
N SER A 74 -8.98 5.61 -6.03
CA SER A 74 -8.32 6.66 -5.24
C SER A 74 -9.33 7.44 -4.44
N GLN A 75 -9.09 7.59 -3.14
CA GLN A 75 -9.95 8.40 -2.28
C GLN A 75 -9.80 9.90 -2.63
N THR A 76 -10.93 10.61 -2.68
CA THR A 76 -11.02 12.07 -2.83
C THR A 76 -11.72 12.69 -1.64
N GLU A 77 -11.82 14.02 -1.58
CA GLU A 77 -12.50 14.74 -0.50
C GLU A 77 -13.96 14.30 -0.28
N GLN A 78 -14.63 13.89 -1.36
CA GLN A 78 -16.08 13.68 -1.37
C GLN A 78 -16.48 12.22 -1.68
N SER A 79 -15.59 11.42 -2.28
CA SER A 79 -15.90 10.07 -2.76
C SER A 79 -14.62 9.30 -3.15
N PHE A 80 -14.70 8.43 -4.15
CA PHE A 80 -13.59 7.77 -4.81
C PHE A 80 -13.63 8.06 -6.31
N THR A 81 -12.47 8.05 -6.95
CA THR A 81 -12.32 8.04 -8.41
C THR A 81 -11.61 6.78 -8.85
N ILE A 82 -11.90 6.33 -10.07
CA ILE A 82 -11.17 5.23 -10.70
C ILE A 82 -9.99 5.84 -11.44
N LYS A 83 -8.77 5.38 -11.14
CA LYS A 83 -7.61 5.62 -12.00
C LYS A 83 -7.68 4.66 -13.19
N GLN A 84 -7.31 5.13 -14.38
CA GLN A 84 -7.24 4.26 -15.55
C GLN A 84 -6.37 3.04 -15.25
N GLU A 85 -6.79 1.89 -15.77
CA GLU A 85 -6.08 0.62 -15.58
C GLU A 85 -4.66 0.76 -16.12
N ASP A 86 -3.67 0.67 -15.24
CA ASP A 86 -2.28 0.46 -15.65
C ASP A 86 -2.04 -1.05 -15.78
N ASP A 87 -1.23 -1.44 -16.76
CA ASP A 87 -0.76 -2.82 -16.86
C ASP A 87 -0.03 -3.18 -15.56
N ILE A 88 -0.49 -4.27 -14.93
CA ILE A 88 0.17 -4.80 -13.74
C ILE A 88 1.59 -5.19 -14.17
N PHE A 89 2.60 -4.50 -13.63
CA PHE A 89 3.97 -4.98 -13.65
C PHE A 89 4.03 -6.30 -12.89
N LYS A 90 3.75 -7.40 -13.58
CA LYS A 90 4.03 -8.74 -13.11
C LYS A 90 5.54 -8.93 -13.22
N SER A 91 6.23 -9.04 -12.08
CA SER A 91 7.45 -9.83 -12.08
C SER A 91 7.06 -11.26 -12.47
N GLU A 92 7.88 -11.94 -13.25
CA GLU A 92 7.60 -13.22 -13.93
C GLU A 92 7.15 -14.39 -13.02
N THR A 93 6.99 -14.16 -11.71
CA THR A 93 6.76 -15.18 -10.68
C THR A 93 5.63 -14.86 -9.68
N GLY A 94 5.10 -13.63 -9.64
CA GLY A 94 4.14 -13.23 -8.60
C GLY A 94 2.66 -13.35 -9.02
N ARG A 95 1.87 -14.19 -8.34
CA ARG A 95 0.40 -14.17 -8.48
C ARG A 95 -0.20 -13.05 -7.63
N VAL A 96 -1.20 -12.34 -8.16
CA VAL A 96 -1.99 -11.39 -7.36
C VAL A 96 -2.96 -12.17 -6.49
N GLU A 97 -2.90 -11.98 -5.17
CA GLU A 97 -3.72 -12.75 -4.22
C GLU A 97 -4.86 -11.93 -3.63
N TRP A 98 -5.94 -12.62 -3.28
CA TRP A 98 -7.06 -12.00 -2.58
C TRP A 98 -6.64 -11.59 -1.16
N LEU A 99 -6.81 -10.29 -0.87
CA LEU A 99 -6.57 -9.69 0.43
C LEU A 99 -7.80 -9.86 1.34
N GLU A 100 -7.68 -10.77 2.29
CA GLU A 100 -8.75 -11.09 3.24
C GLU A 100 -8.69 -10.18 4.47
N LEU A 101 -9.48 -9.10 4.46
CA LEU A 101 -9.48 -8.06 5.50
C LEU A 101 -9.80 -8.55 6.92
N SER A 102 -10.54 -9.65 7.06
CA SER A 102 -10.90 -10.24 8.37
C SER A 102 -9.68 -10.79 9.11
N LYS A 103 -8.59 -11.10 8.41
CA LYS A 103 -7.34 -11.61 9.00
C LYS A 103 -6.38 -10.51 9.46
N ILE A 104 -6.70 -9.25 9.15
CA ILE A 104 -5.87 -8.10 9.49
C ILE A 104 -6.29 -7.59 10.88
N LYS A 105 -5.34 -7.57 11.81
CA LYS A 105 -5.54 -7.14 13.21
C LYS A 105 -4.82 -5.84 13.54
N THR A 106 -4.19 -5.22 12.55
CA THR A 106 -3.35 -4.03 12.68
C THR A 106 -3.88 -2.90 11.80
N ASN A 107 -3.55 -1.66 12.16
CA ASN A 107 -3.81 -0.48 11.32
C ASN A 107 -2.47 0.14 10.86
N PHE A 108 -2.57 1.13 9.97
CA PHE A 108 -1.37 1.78 9.43
C PHE A 108 -0.60 2.56 10.49
N GLU A 109 -1.26 3.21 11.44
CA GLU A 109 -0.60 4.04 12.47
C GLU A 109 0.29 3.18 13.36
N ASP A 110 -0.24 2.07 13.87
CA ASP A 110 0.48 1.10 14.69
C ASP A 110 1.66 0.49 13.92
N MET A 111 1.45 0.14 12.64
CA MET A 111 2.50 -0.46 11.82
C MET A 111 3.58 0.55 11.41
N SER A 112 3.21 1.82 11.24
CA SER A 112 4.17 2.90 10.99
C SER A 112 5.06 3.14 12.21
N LEU A 113 4.48 3.15 13.41
CA LEU A 113 5.26 3.25 14.66
C LEU A 113 6.21 2.07 14.81
N LYS A 114 5.72 0.84 14.65
CA LYS A 114 6.58 -0.36 14.69
C LYS A 114 7.67 -0.31 13.63
N CYS A 115 7.34 0.06 12.40
CA CYS A 115 8.34 0.18 11.33
C CYS A 115 9.41 1.22 11.69
N GLN A 116 9.00 2.36 12.23
CA GLN A 116 9.91 3.43 12.67
C GLN A 116 10.89 2.97 13.75
N GLU A 117 10.42 2.19 14.72
CA GLU A 117 11.25 1.63 15.80
C GLU A 117 12.28 0.62 15.30
N GLN A 118 11.97 -0.11 14.22
CA GLN A 118 12.85 -1.14 13.67
C GLN A 118 13.95 -0.58 12.75
N ILE A 119 13.69 0.56 12.11
CA ILE A 119 14.61 1.15 11.11
C ILE A 119 16.05 1.33 11.62
N PRO A 120 16.32 1.88 12.82
CA PRO A 120 17.70 2.04 13.31
C PRO A 120 18.45 0.72 13.46
N ALA A 121 17.75 -0.36 13.82
CA ALA A 121 18.35 -1.69 13.97
C ALA A 121 18.55 -2.39 12.62
N LEU A 122 17.56 -2.29 11.72
CA LEU A 122 17.58 -2.97 10.41
C LEU A 122 18.49 -2.27 9.40
N PHE A 123 18.59 -0.94 9.45
CA PHE A 123 19.33 -0.12 8.50
C PHE A 123 20.14 1.01 9.17
N PRO A 124 21.08 0.69 10.09
CA PRO A 124 21.76 1.67 10.94
C PRO A 124 22.58 2.73 10.19
N LYS A 125 22.94 2.48 8.93
CA LYS A 125 23.76 3.40 8.09
C LYS A 125 22.94 4.17 7.07
N GLU A 126 21.64 3.93 7.00
CA GLU A 126 20.80 4.49 5.95
C GLU A 126 19.99 5.67 6.49
N SER A 127 19.94 6.73 5.68
CA SER A 127 18.96 7.79 5.87
C SER A 127 17.81 7.56 4.91
N LEU A 128 16.59 7.41 5.45
CA LEU A 128 15.41 7.24 4.63
C LEU A 128 15.05 8.53 3.90
N GLY A 129 14.65 8.39 2.65
CA GLY A 129 13.86 9.36 1.92
C GLY A 129 12.39 8.94 1.87
N ASP A 130 11.66 9.52 0.94
CA ASP A 130 10.26 9.17 0.72
C ASP A 130 10.11 7.75 0.17
N GLY A 131 8.90 7.23 0.28
CA GLY A 131 8.61 5.86 -0.06
C GLY A 131 7.14 5.61 -0.29
N PHE A 132 6.75 4.36 -0.17
CA PHE A 132 5.37 3.92 -0.23
C PHE A 132 5.15 2.73 0.70
N VAL A 133 3.89 2.50 1.03
CA VAL A 133 3.43 1.33 1.76
C VAL A 133 2.41 0.58 0.93
N VAL A 134 2.51 -0.76 0.94
CA VAL A 134 1.51 -1.64 0.36
C VAL A 134 1.02 -2.63 1.40
N LEU A 135 -0.28 -2.64 1.68
CA LEU A 135 -0.92 -3.74 2.40
C LEU A 135 -1.47 -4.70 1.37
N GLN A 136 -0.92 -5.92 1.33
CA GLN A 136 -1.29 -6.93 0.35
C GLN A 136 -1.10 -8.34 0.89
N LYS A 137 -1.65 -9.32 0.18
CA LYS A 137 -1.29 -10.72 0.35
C LYS A 137 -0.25 -11.10 -0.71
N PHE A 138 0.87 -11.66 -0.27
CA PHE A 138 1.94 -12.12 -1.15
C PHE A 138 2.58 -13.38 -0.56
N GLU A 139 2.76 -14.40 -1.40
CA GLU A 139 3.22 -15.74 -1.00
C GLU A 139 2.44 -16.32 0.18
N GLY A 140 1.11 -16.12 0.16
CA GLY A 140 0.21 -16.61 1.19
C GLY A 140 0.16 -15.76 2.47
N LYS A 141 1.04 -14.77 2.63
CA LYS A 141 1.14 -13.91 3.82
C LYS A 141 0.49 -12.55 3.59
N ILE A 142 -0.35 -12.12 4.53
CA ILE A 142 -0.90 -10.75 4.53
C ILE A 142 0.05 -9.86 5.30
N GLN A 143 0.58 -8.83 4.64
CA GLN A 143 1.67 -8.02 5.16
C GLN A 143 1.58 -6.56 4.71
N TRP A 144 2.11 -5.69 5.56
CA TRP A 144 2.48 -4.32 5.23
C TRP A 144 3.91 -4.32 4.69
N ASN A 145 4.09 -3.95 3.43
CA ASN A 145 5.39 -3.76 2.82
C ASN A 145 5.70 -2.26 2.76
N PHE A 146 6.62 -1.81 3.62
CA PHE A 146 7.15 -0.45 3.61
C PHE A 146 8.40 -0.42 2.74
N THR A 147 8.41 0.43 1.71
CA THR A 147 9.56 0.60 0.81
C THR A 147 9.98 2.06 0.80
N PHE A 148 11.24 2.33 1.10
CA PHE A 148 11.82 3.67 1.11
C PHE A 148 12.96 3.78 0.11
N VAL A 149 13.05 4.91 -0.58
CA VAL A 149 14.27 5.26 -1.32
C VAL A 149 15.20 5.97 -0.34
N THR A 150 16.34 5.36 -0.03
CA THR A 150 17.34 5.95 0.87
C THR A 150 18.08 7.10 0.17
N LYS A 151 18.70 7.98 0.97
CA LYS A 151 19.60 9.02 0.43
C LYS A 151 20.84 8.46 -0.26
N SER A 152 21.17 7.20 -0.02
CA SER A 152 22.24 6.47 -0.70
C SER A 152 21.77 5.80 -2.00
N LEU A 153 20.55 6.10 -2.47
CA LEU A 153 19.93 5.54 -3.68
C LEU A 153 19.75 4.01 -3.63
N LYS A 154 19.29 3.51 -2.49
CA LYS A 154 18.87 2.12 -2.30
C LYS A 154 17.40 2.03 -1.93
N PHE A 155 16.78 0.89 -2.19
CA PHE A 155 15.46 0.55 -1.68
C PHE A 155 15.60 -0.20 -0.35
N ALA A 156 15.16 0.44 0.73
CA ALA A 156 15.00 -0.21 2.02
C ALA A 156 13.56 -0.74 2.12
N ASN A 157 13.42 -2.07 2.15
CA ASN A 157 12.15 -2.79 2.19
C ASN A 157 11.99 -3.44 3.57
N ILE A 158 10.83 -3.27 4.19
CA ILE A 158 10.45 -3.94 5.45
C ILE A 158 9.06 -4.53 5.27
N LYS A 159 8.94 -5.84 5.46
CA LYS A 159 7.66 -6.55 5.44
C LYS A 159 7.24 -6.89 6.86
N ILE A 160 6.07 -6.41 7.27
CA ILE A 160 5.50 -6.61 8.60
C ILE A 160 4.19 -7.38 8.48
N ASN A 161 4.06 -8.48 9.21
CA ASN A 161 2.86 -9.31 9.21
C ASN A 161 1.64 -8.51 9.67
N ALA A 162 0.56 -8.50 8.90
CA ALA A 162 -0.63 -7.68 9.21
C ALA A 162 -1.50 -8.27 10.34
N ALA A 163 -1.30 -9.53 10.73
CA ALA A 163 -2.03 -10.18 11.81
C ALA A 163 -1.30 -10.07 13.16
N SER A 164 0.04 -10.21 13.17
CA SER A 164 0.84 -10.17 14.40
C SER A 164 1.60 -8.86 14.62
N GLY A 165 1.88 -8.11 13.55
CA GLY A 165 2.78 -6.96 13.57
C GLY A 165 4.24 -7.31 13.77
N ALA A 166 4.64 -8.58 13.56
CA ALA A 166 6.03 -9.01 13.56
C ALA A 166 6.70 -8.67 12.21
N VAL A 167 7.99 -8.33 12.22
CA VAL A 167 8.77 -8.16 10.99
C VAL A 167 9.04 -9.55 10.39
N ASP A 168 8.48 -9.81 9.20
CA ASP A 168 8.66 -11.08 8.48
C ASP A 168 9.96 -11.09 7.67
N SER A 169 10.36 -9.95 7.10
CA SER A 169 11.62 -9.81 6.36
C SER A 169 12.01 -8.35 6.17
N HIS A 170 13.29 -8.10 5.88
CA HIS A 170 13.78 -6.80 5.46
C HIS A 170 14.89 -6.97 4.42
N GLN A 171 15.04 -5.99 3.52
CA GLN A 171 16.04 -6.04 2.47
C GLN A 171 16.49 -4.63 2.08
N LEU A 172 17.78 -4.50 1.75
CA LEU A 172 18.34 -3.30 1.14
C LEU A 172 18.81 -3.67 -0.28
N VAL A 173 18.28 -2.99 -1.30
CA VAL A 173 18.59 -3.27 -2.72
C VAL A 173 19.08 -2.01 -3.39
N GLU A 174 20.14 -2.08 -4.19
CA GLU A 174 20.59 -0.93 -5.00
C GLU A 174 19.49 -0.49 -5.98
N ALA A 175 19.18 0.80 -6.04
CA ALA A 175 18.15 1.31 -6.95
C ALA A 175 18.60 1.31 -8.42
N VAL A 176 19.92 1.27 -8.66
CA VAL A 176 20.51 1.23 -9.99
C VAL A 176 21.40 0.00 -10.09
N ARG A 177 21.07 -0.93 -11.00
CA ARG A 177 22.04 -1.94 -11.43
C ARG A 177 23.08 -1.24 -12.30
N ARG A 178 24.35 -1.27 -11.88
CA ARG A 178 25.44 -0.96 -12.81
C ARG A 178 25.48 -2.10 -13.83
N GLU A 179 25.13 -1.80 -15.08
CA GLU A 179 25.50 -2.68 -16.19
C GLU A 179 27.03 -2.79 -16.19
N LYS A 180 27.54 -4.03 -16.17
CA LYS A 180 28.95 -4.34 -16.38
C LYS A 180 29.16 -4.67 -17.83
#